data_AF-A0A2S8PSC8-F1
#
_entry.id   AF-A0A2S8PSC8-F1
#
_cell.length_a   1.000
_cell.length_b   1.000
_cell.length_c   1.000
_cell.angle_alpha   90.00
_cell.angle_beta   90.00
_cell.angle_gamma   90.00
#
_symmetry.space_group_name_H-M   'P 1'
#
loop_
_entity.id
_entity.type
_entity.pdbx_description
1 polymer ?
#
loop_
_entity_poly.entity_id
_entity_poly.type
_entity_poly.pdbx_seq_one_letter_code
_entity_poly.pdbx_strand_id
1 'polypeptide(L)'
;MTRSMANDSINRKSGGPRRRGINYDVGTYTRGPDQPSSRELFDPGTVRKEMEIIQSELHCTSIRISGRDVDRLVAASECALNQGLEVWFSPALIDEEEQAMLEYYREC
;
A
#
# COMPACT_ATOMS: atom_id res chain seq x y z
N MET A 1 38.16 -13.63 35.44
CA MET A 1 36.92 -12.97 35.88
C MET A 1 36.14 -12.58 34.62
N THR A 2 35.27 -13.46 34.10
CA THR A 2 33.79 -13.36 34.18
C THR A 2 33.29 -11.98 33.72
N ARG A 3 32.59 -11.84 32.59
CA ARG A 3 31.26 -12.42 32.35
C ARG A 3 30.96 -12.56 30.84
N SER A 4 30.46 -13.74 30.49
CA SER A 4 29.60 -14.00 29.34
C SER A 4 28.29 -13.22 29.47
N MET A 5 27.81 -12.67 28.36
CA MET A 5 26.37 -12.60 28.06
C MET A 5 26.20 -12.80 26.54
N ALA A 6 26.08 -14.06 26.15
CA ALA A 6 25.19 -14.39 25.05
C ALA A 6 23.79 -13.89 25.44
N ASN A 7 23.22 -12.98 24.66
CA ASN A 7 21.80 -12.66 24.77
C ASN A 7 21.10 -13.33 23.58
N ASP A 8 20.74 -14.58 23.83
CA ASP A 8 19.75 -15.34 23.07
C ASP A 8 18.40 -14.62 23.15
N SER A 9 17.83 -14.27 22.00
CA SER A 9 16.43 -14.59 21.67
C SER A 9 16.02 -13.93 20.34
N ILE A 10 16.34 -14.56 19.21
CA ILE A 10 15.50 -14.41 18.00
C ILE A 10 14.78 -15.73 17.79
N ASN A 11 13.95 -16.08 18.77
CA ASN A 11 12.89 -17.03 18.57
C ASN A 11 11.70 -16.29 17.94
N ARG A 12 11.71 -16.07 16.62
CA ARG A 12 10.49 -15.75 15.89
C ARG A 12 9.91 -17.03 15.30
N LYS A 13 9.17 -17.82 16.08
CA LYS A 13 8.18 -18.73 15.51
C LYS A 13 6.90 -18.79 16.33
N SER A 14 5.85 -18.20 15.79
CA SER A 14 4.47 -18.70 15.92
C SER A 14 3.68 -18.29 14.66
N GLY A 15 3.00 -19.26 14.05
CA GLY A 15 2.42 -19.19 12.71
C GLY A 15 1.14 -18.37 12.63
N GLY A 16 1.28 -17.07 12.43
CA GLY A 16 0.21 -16.21 11.88
C GLY A 16 0.19 -16.26 10.34
N PRO A 17 -0.91 -15.82 9.68
CA PRO A 17 -0.97 -15.76 8.23
C PRO A 17 0.23 -14.99 7.69
N ARG A 18 0.87 -15.52 6.63
CA ARG A 18 2.11 -15.00 6.04
C ARG A 18 2.02 -13.52 5.67
N ARG A 19 0.79 -13.04 5.43
CA ARG A 19 0.44 -11.65 5.16
C ARG A 19 -0.86 -11.31 5.86
N ARG A 20 -0.87 -10.19 6.58
CA ARG A 20 -2.08 -9.50 7.08
C ARG A 20 -2.25 -8.25 6.23
N GLY A 21 -3.11 -8.37 5.23
CA GLY A 21 -3.26 -7.38 4.16
C GLY A 21 -4.46 -6.47 4.34
N ILE A 22 -4.34 -5.24 3.83
CA ILE A 22 -5.45 -4.32 3.61
C ILE A 22 -5.38 -3.71 2.21
N ASN A 23 -6.52 -3.35 1.63
CA ASN A 23 -6.57 -2.53 0.41
C ASN A 23 -6.63 -1.06 0.79
N TYR A 24 -5.82 -0.23 0.14
CA TYR A 24 -5.82 1.20 0.31
C TYR A 24 -6.01 1.86 -1.06
N ASP A 25 -7.13 2.55 -1.17
CA ASP A 25 -7.57 3.19 -2.42
C ASP A 25 -7.11 4.65 -2.45
N VAL A 26 -6.33 5.00 -3.46
CA VAL A 26 -5.85 6.37 -3.70
C VAL A 26 -6.78 7.17 -4.62
N GLY A 27 -7.80 6.50 -5.18
CA GLY A 27 -8.80 7.07 -6.06
C GLY A 27 -9.06 6.18 -7.26
N THR A 28 -10.27 5.63 -7.35
CA THR A 28 -10.77 4.83 -8.48
C THR A 28 -12.08 5.40 -9.00
N TYR A 29 -12.39 5.11 -10.26
CA TYR A 29 -13.59 5.57 -10.97
C TYR A 29 -14.52 4.38 -11.24
N THR A 30 -15.01 3.75 -10.17
CA THR A 30 -15.77 2.48 -10.24
C THR A 30 -17.19 2.60 -10.78
N ARG A 31 -17.68 3.83 -11.00
CA ARG A 31 -19.03 4.13 -11.50
C ARG A 31 -19.01 4.73 -12.91
N GLY A 32 -17.89 4.62 -13.61
CA GLY A 32 -17.64 5.24 -14.91
C GLY A 32 -16.71 6.46 -14.82
N PRO A 33 -16.09 6.85 -15.94
CA PRO A 33 -15.03 7.87 -15.97
C PRO A 33 -15.51 9.28 -15.63
N ASP A 34 -16.79 9.58 -15.88
CA ASP A 34 -17.39 10.90 -15.60
C ASP A 34 -17.89 11.06 -14.16
N GLN A 35 -17.73 10.04 -13.32
CA GLN A 35 -18.16 10.08 -11.92
C GLN A 35 -17.02 10.55 -11.01
N PRO A 36 -17.33 11.08 -9.82
CA PRO A 36 -16.31 11.44 -8.85
C PRO A 36 -15.43 10.24 -8.48
N SER A 37 -14.14 10.50 -8.32
CA SER A 37 -13.20 9.54 -7.75
C SER A 37 -13.69 9.10 -6.37
N SER A 38 -13.49 7.83 -6.02
CA SER A 38 -13.68 7.33 -4.66
C SER A 38 -12.87 8.10 -3.60
N ARG A 39 -11.81 8.80 -4.04
CA ARG A 39 -10.99 9.69 -3.23
C ARG A 39 -10.67 10.98 -3.97
N GLU A 40 -11.46 12.01 -3.71
CA GLU A 40 -11.29 13.33 -4.33
C GLU A 40 -9.99 14.00 -3.83
N LEU A 41 -9.77 14.00 -2.51
CA LEU A 41 -8.63 14.65 -1.88
C LEU A 41 -7.49 13.66 -1.62
N PHE A 42 -6.27 14.07 -2.02
CA PHE A 42 -5.04 13.35 -1.74
C PHE A 42 -4.03 14.30 -1.12
N ASP A 43 -3.70 14.06 0.14
CA ASP A 43 -2.68 14.79 0.88
C ASP A 43 -1.61 13.79 1.36
N PRO A 44 -0.35 13.91 0.91
CA PRO A 44 0.72 12.99 1.31
C PRO A 44 0.96 12.93 2.83
N GLY A 45 0.70 14.03 3.56
CA GLY A 45 0.81 14.05 5.02
C GLY A 45 -0.21 13.13 5.70
N THR A 46 -1.44 13.15 5.21
CA THR A 46 -2.55 12.28 5.62
C THR A 46 -2.24 10.83 5.27
N VAL A 47 -1.79 10.56 4.04
CA VAL A 47 -1.41 9.21 3.58
C VAL A 47 -0.36 8.59 4.50
N ARG A 48 0.68 9.35 4.89
CA ARG A 48 1.72 8.86 5.81
C ARG A 48 1.16 8.43 7.16
N LYS A 49 0.30 9.26 7.76
CA LYS A 49 -0.36 8.93 9.05
C LYS A 49 -1.27 7.70 8.92
N GLU A 50 -1.98 7.57 7.80
CA GLU A 50 -2.80 6.40 7.53
C GLU A 50 -1.95 5.12 7.43
N MET A 51 -0.76 5.18 6.80
CA MET A 51 0.17 4.05 6.76
C MET A 51 0.69 3.69 8.17
N GLU A 52 1.01 4.68 9.00
CA GLU A 52 1.39 4.47 10.40
C GLU A 52 0.29 3.73 11.17
N ILE A 53 -0.97 4.15 11.04
CA ILE A 53 -2.14 3.49 11.67
C ILE A 53 -2.29 2.06 11.15
N ILE A 54 -2.23 1.85 9.84
CA ILE A 54 -2.35 0.52 9.20
C ILE A 54 -1.31 -0.45 9.76
N GLN A 55 -0.07 -0.01 9.93
CA GLN A 55 0.99 -0.87 10.44
C GLN A 55 0.90 -1.04 11.96
N SER A 56 0.77 0.06 12.71
CA SER A 56 0.97 0.05 14.16
C SER A 56 -0.30 -0.32 14.94
N GLU A 57 -1.47 0.12 14.48
CA GLU A 57 -2.75 -0.08 15.18
C GLU A 57 -3.54 -1.26 14.59
N LEU A 58 -3.57 -1.38 13.25
CA LEU A 58 -4.23 -2.52 12.58
C LEU A 58 -3.30 -3.74 12.46
N HIS A 59 -2.02 -3.60 12.81
CA HIS A 59 -1.02 -4.67 12.76
C HIS A 59 -0.88 -5.34 11.38
N CYS A 60 -1.22 -4.61 10.31
CA CYS A 60 -1.04 -5.06 8.95
C CYS A 60 0.46 -5.18 8.64
N THR A 61 0.76 -6.11 7.73
CA THR A 61 2.15 -6.42 7.29
C THR A 61 2.31 -6.25 5.80
N SER A 62 1.19 -6.14 5.08
CA SER A 62 1.16 -5.92 3.63
C SER A 62 -0.01 -4.99 3.28
N ILE A 63 0.10 -4.30 2.16
CA ILE A 63 -0.91 -3.38 1.67
C ILE A 63 -1.01 -3.47 0.17
N ARG A 64 -2.23 -3.48 -0.37
CA ARG A 64 -2.49 -3.28 -1.79
C ARG A 64 -2.86 -1.83 -2.03
N ILE A 65 -2.11 -1.15 -2.88
CA ILE A 65 -2.38 0.23 -3.27
C ILE A 65 -3.09 0.20 -4.61
N SER A 66 -4.34 0.68 -4.65
CA SER A 66 -5.18 0.69 -5.86
C SER A 66 -5.60 2.11 -6.23
N GLY A 67 -5.67 2.41 -7.52
CA GLY A 67 -6.08 3.72 -8.02
C GLY A 67 -5.75 3.94 -9.49
N ARG A 68 -6.23 5.05 -10.05
CA ARG A 68 -5.99 5.46 -11.45
C ARG A 68 -4.82 6.42 -11.62
N ASP A 69 -4.55 7.27 -10.64
CA ASP A 69 -3.48 8.28 -10.73
C ASP A 69 -2.14 7.66 -10.32
N VAL A 70 -1.20 7.57 -11.26
CA VAL A 70 0.13 6.94 -11.06
C VAL A 70 0.93 7.66 -9.99
N ASP A 71 0.92 8.99 -9.97
CA ASP A 71 1.67 9.77 -8.97
C ASP A 71 1.13 9.51 -7.56
N ARG A 72 -0.19 9.41 -7.40
CA ARG A 72 -0.81 9.03 -6.12
C ARG A 72 -0.46 7.60 -5.71
N LEU A 73 -0.46 6.66 -6.67
CA LEU A 73 -0.08 5.27 -6.42
C LEU A 73 1.37 5.18 -5.93
N VAL A 74 2.30 5.87 -6.61
CA VAL A 74 3.72 5.91 -6.26
C VAL A 74 3.90 6.54 -4.88
N ALA A 75 3.34 7.72 -4.64
CA ALA A 75 3.48 8.43 -3.36
C ALA A 75 2.95 7.61 -2.17
N ALA A 76 1.81 6.94 -2.32
CA ALA A 76 1.27 6.07 -1.28
C ALA A 76 2.12 4.81 -1.08
N SER A 77 2.65 4.24 -2.15
CA SER A 77 3.54 3.08 -2.10
C SER A 77 4.85 3.41 -1.39
N GLU A 78 5.46 4.56 -1.67
CA GLU A 78 6.64 5.04 -0.96
C GLU A 78 6.36 5.25 0.53
N CYS A 79 5.22 5.85 0.89
CA CYS A 79 4.82 5.99 2.30
C CYS A 79 4.68 4.61 2.98
N ALA A 80 4.05 3.64 2.33
CA ALA A 80 3.86 2.30 2.86
C ALA A 80 5.19 1.53 3.02
N LEU A 81 6.07 1.60 2.02
CA LEU A 81 7.40 0.99 2.07
C LEU A 81 8.23 1.57 3.21
N ASN A 82 8.21 2.90 3.38
CA ASN A 82 8.92 3.57 4.47
C ASN A 82 8.38 3.17 5.86
N GLN A 83 7.11 2.78 5.97
CA GLN A 83 6.50 2.27 7.19
C GLN A 83 6.79 0.77 7.46
N GLY A 84 7.43 0.09 6.50
CA GLY A 84 7.79 -1.33 6.58
C GLY A 84 6.67 -2.29 6.14
N LEU A 85 5.68 -1.81 5.38
CA LEU A 85 4.64 -2.66 4.80
C LEU A 85 5.13 -3.27 3.48
N GLU A 86 4.80 -4.55 3.23
CA GLU A 86 4.96 -5.15 1.89
C GLU A 86 3.90 -4.57 0.94
N VAL A 87 4.33 -3.92 -0.15
CA VAL A 87 3.43 -3.25 -1.09
C VAL A 87 3.08 -4.14 -2.28
N TRP A 88 1.78 -4.19 -2.58
CA TRP A 88 1.23 -4.71 -3.83
C TRP A 88 0.74 -3.51 -4.65
N PHE A 89 1.56 -3.11 -5.63
CA PHE A 89 1.25 -2.02 -6.55
C PHE A 89 0.18 -2.49 -7.54
N SER A 90 -1.01 -1.89 -7.51
CA SER A 90 -2.19 -2.37 -8.26
C SER A 90 -2.90 -1.23 -9.02
N PRO A 91 -2.25 -0.63 -10.03
CA PRO A 91 -2.86 0.37 -10.90
C PRO A 91 -4.16 -0.15 -11.52
N ALA A 92 -5.19 0.70 -11.54
CA ALA A 92 -6.54 0.36 -11.94
C ALA A 92 -7.11 1.39 -12.91
N LEU A 93 -7.21 1.01 -14.18
CA LEU A 93 -7.90 1.76 -15.21
C LEU A 93 -9.17 0.99 -15.60
N ILE A 94 -10.29 1.41 -14.99
CA ILE A 94 -11.59 0.72 -15.07
C ILE A 94 -12.36 1.21 -16.29
N ASP A 95 -13.04 0.28 -16.97
CA ASP A 95 -13.93 0.51 -18.12
C ASP A 95 -13.27 1.24 -19.30
N GLU A 96 -11.97 1.02 -19.49
CA GLU A 96 -11.21 1.54 -20.65
C GLU A 96 -10.83 0.41 -21.62
N GLU A 97 -10.57 0.80 -22.86
CA GLU A 97 -10.16 -0.10 -23.93
C GLU A 97 -8.73 -0.64 -23.74
N GLU A 98 -8.43 -1.80 -24.34
CA GLU A 98 -7.14 -2.49 -24.20
C GLU A 98 -5.94 -1.59 -24.49
N GLN A 99 -5.97 -0.82 -25.58
CA GLN A 99 -4.85 0.04 -25.97
C GLN A 99 -4.57 1.15 -24.95
N ALA A 100 -5.61 1.68 -24.29
CA ALA A 100 -5.46 2.67 -23.24
C ALA A 100 -4.85 2.04 -21.98
N MET A 101 -5.27 0.83 -21.62
CA MET A 101 -4.69 0.05 -20.52
C MET A 101 -3.20 -0.22 -20.74
N LEU A 102 -2.81 -0.58 -21.96
CA LEU A 102 -1.41 -0.85 -22.31
C LEU A 102 -0.53 0.39 -22.20
N GLU A 103 -1.02 1.56 -22.64
CA GLU A 103 -0.27 2.81 -22.50
C GLU A 103 -0.13 3.21 -21.04
N TYR A 104 -1.22 3.14 -20.28
CA TYR A 104 -1.22 3.43 -18.85
C TYR A 104 -0.27 2.54 -18.05
N TYR A 105 -0.16 1.26 -18.37
CA TYR A 105 0.83 0.38 -17.73
C TYR A 105 2.29 0.69 -18.08
N ARG A 106 2.58 1.45 -19.15
CA ARG A 106 3.94 1.91 -19.45
C ARG A 106 4.36 3.09 -18.57
N GLU A 107 3.40 3.88 -18.12
CA GLU A 107 3.62 5.01 -17.20
C GLU A 107 3.85 4.55 -15.75
N CYS A 108 3.34 3.36 -15.41
CA CYS A 108 3.47 2.71 -14.10
C CYS A 108 4.86 2.08 -13.89
#